data_AF-A0A1W9TH36-F1
#
_entry.id   AF-A0A1W9TH36-F1
#
_cell.length_a   1.000
_cell.length_b   1.000
_cell.length_c   1.000
_cell.angle_alpha   90.00
_cell.angle_beta   90.00
_cell.angle_gamma   90.00
#
_symmetry.space_group_name_H-M   'P 1'
#
loop_
_entity.id
_entity.type
_entity.pdbx_description
1 polymer ?
#
loop_
_entity_poly.entity_id
_entity_poly.type
_entity_poly.pdbx_seq_one_letter_code
_entity_poly.pdbx_strand_id
1 'polypeptide(L)'
;MPNTAKIYNLTKNAPCFGPARVLAVDESANLVQVRLLKTTDRPEVWCRPVLSLAQSLVSGDEVLVMGERINDIYIVDLLARSRTTDVKQPRAALATETKTGAFVVIDTENSNADHEVIKVFSNQKKLVFEYDAKSEKARIFAPSGDLDLMTETGDIALNAAGKIRLNAEKIDVTGRSAVSLGVSRLTGDSGASLALDSRKVKIDSPEIKISAGRGSLFFTELRYAGEKIFATAGYIQIMARRLETAAKTILEKADNVYRKVKQLSQLQAGRKRVLVDETFYVKSRRSVMKSDKNFKVKSDKIHLG
;
A
#
# COMPACT_ATOMS: atom_id res chain seq x y z
N MET A 1 -43.44 -27.50 -76.12
CA MET A 1 -44.50 -27.07 -75.18
C MET A 1 -43.85 -26.58 -73.90
N PRO A 2 -43.69 -25.27 -73.68
CA PRO A 2 -43.13 -24.75 -72.44
C PRO A 2 -44.25 -24.42 -71.43
N ASN A 3 -43.98 -24.78 -70.19
CA ASN A 3 -44.87 -24.64 -69.04
C ASN A 3 -44.79 -23.18 -68.53
N THR A 4 -45.74 -22.35 -68.93
CA THR A 4 -45.86 -20.96 -68.45
C THR A 4 -46.42 -20.94 -67.04
N ALA A 5 -45.55 -20.54 -66.09
CA ALA A 5 -45.91 -20.23 -64.72
C ALA A 5 -46.96 -19.11 -64.66
N LYS A 6 -48.07 -19.37 -63.96
CA LYS A 6 -49.06 -18.34 -63.58
C LYS A 6 -48.42 -17.42 -62.54
N ILE A 7 -48.13 -16.19 -62.95
CA ILE A 7 -47.86 -15.07 -62.04
C ILE A 7 -49.20 -14.73 -61.37
N TYR A 8 -49.35 -15.06 -60.10
CA TYR A 8 -50.44 -14.54 -59.28
C TYR A 8 -50.12 -13.07 -58.96
N ASN A 9 -50.77 -12.14 -59.66
CA ASN A 9 -50.90 -10.77 -59.19
C ASN A 9 -51.70 -10.81 -57.89
N LEU A 10 -51.01 -10.80 -56.75
CA LEU A 10 -51.59 -10.44 -55.46
C LEU A 10 -52.26 -9.08 -55.66
N THR A 11 -53.59 -9.07 -55.64
CA THR A 11 -54.41 -7.89 -55.78
C THR A 11 -53.96 -6.85 -54.74
N LYS A 12 -53.67 -5.63 -55.18
CA LYS A 12 -53.18 -4.46 -54.40
C LYS A 12 -54.02 -4.08 -53.17
N ASN A 13 -55.10 -4.81 -52.86
CA ASN A 13 -56.11 -4.47 -51.85
C ASN A 13 -56.42 -5.63 -50.88
N ALA A 14 -55.58 -6.66 -50.77
CA ALA A 14 -55.81 -7.69 -49.75
C ALA A 14 -55.44 -7.14 -48.35
N PRO A 15 -56.34 -7.26 -47.35
CA PRO A 15 -56.02 -6.86 -45.98
C PRO A 15 -54.81 -7.65 -45.47
N CYS A 16 -53.85 -6.94 -44.90
CA CYS A 16 -52.63 -7.49 -44.34
C CYS A 16 -52.87 -7.78 -42.86
N PHE A 17 -52.99 -9.07 -42.49
CA PHE A 17 -53.09 -9.50 -41.10
C PHE A 17 -52.18 -10.69 -40.86
N GLY A 18 -51.29 -10.60 -39.87
CA GLY A 18 -50.45 -11.72 -39.49
C GLY A 18 -49.18 -11.34 -38.74
N PRO A 19 -48.35 -12.33 -38.41
CA PRO A 19 -47.09 -12.10 -37.72
C PRO A 19 -46.07 -11.44 -38.65
N ALA A 20 -45.30 -10.51 -38.08
CA ALA A 20 -44.18 -9.86 -38.71
C ALA A 20 -42.98 -9.84 -37.77
N ARG A 21 -41.77 -9.78 -38.32
CA ARG A 21 -40.54 -9.65 -37.53
C ARG A 21 -40.02 -8.23 -37.60
N VAL A 22 -39.75 -7.62 -36.46
CA VAL A 22 -39.09 -6.31 -36.35
C VAL A 22 -37.67 -6.41 -36.89
N LEU A 23 -37.31 -5.53 -37.81
CA LEU A 23 -35.98 -5.43 -38.39
C LEU A 23 -35.22 -4.22 -37.83
N ALA A 24 -35.91 -3.08 -37.74
CA ALA A 24 -35.37 -1.82 -37.26
C ALA A 24 -36.47 -0.98 -36.59
N VAL A 25 -36.06 -0.10 -35.68
CA VAL A 25 -36.93 0.87 -34.99
C VAL A 25 -36.34 2.26 -35.20
N ASP A 26 -37.15 3.17 -35.72
CA ASP A 26 -36.85 4.60 -35.81
C ASP A 26 -37.68 5.33 -34.73
N GLU A 27 -37.04 5.58 -33.59
CA GLU A 27 -37.66 6.25 -32.45
C GLU A 27 -38.03 7.70 -32.77
N SER A 28 -37.29 8.36 -33.67
CA SER A 28 -37.52 9.77 -34.01
C SER A 28 -38.81 9.97 -34.82
N ALA A 29 -39.10 9.02 -35.72
CA ALA A 29 -40.29 9.03 -36.55
C ALA A 29 -41.45 8.19 -35.97
N ASN A 30 -41.22 7.49 -34.85
CA ASN A 30 -42.12 6.47 -34.30
C ASN A 30 -42.55 5.45 -35.37
N LEU A 31 -41.57 4.94 -36.12
CA LEU A 31 -41.76 3.95 -37.17
C LEU A 31 -40.96 2.69 -36.87
N VAL A 32 -41.54 1.54 -37.20
CA VAL A 32 -40.90 0.24 -37.03
C VAL A 32 -40.88 -0.45 -38.38
N GLN A 33 -39.69 -0.84 -38.83
CA GLN A 33 -39.53 -1.64 -40.03
C GLN A 33 -39.81 -3.09 -39.68
N VAL A 34 -40.80 -3.70 -40.32
CA VAL A 34 -41.17 -5.10 -40.10
C VAL A 34 -41.12 -5.89 -41.40
N ARG A 35 -40.88 -7.20 -41.28
CA ARG A 35 -40.98 -8.16 -42.39
C ARG A 35 -42.16 -9.10 -42.16
N LEU A 36 -43.13 -9.10 -43.07
CA LEU A 36 -44.30 -10.00 -42.98
C LEU A 36 -43.88 -11.46 -43.18
N LEU A 37 -44.29 -12.36 -42.27
CA LEU A 37 -43.83 -13.76 -42.30
C LEU A 37 -44.70 -14.68 -43.18
N LYS A 38 -45.97 -14.35 -43.38
CA LYS A 38 -46.96 -15.22 -44.06
C LYS A 38 -47.16 -14.95 -45.56
N THR A 39 -46.62 -13.86 -46.09
CA THR A 39 -46.72 -13.50 -47.52
C THR A 39 -45.55 -14.08 -48.31
N THR A 40 -45.79 -14.62 -49.50
CA THR A 40 -44.78 -15.27 -50.36
C THR A 40 -43.56 -14.39 -50.62
N ASP A 41 -43.80 -13.08 -50.81
CA ASP A 41 -42.75 -12.11 -51.13
C ASP A 41 -42.07 -11.50 -49.88
N ARG A 42 -42.58 -11.82 -48.68
CA ARG A 42 -42.10 -11.31 -47.37
C ARG A 42 -41.68 -9.83 -47.41
N PRO A 43 -42.57 -8.92 -47.85
CA PRO A 43 -42.21 -7.53 -48.02
C PRO A 43 -41.83 -6.89 -46.68
N GLU A 44 -40.90 -5.95 -46.78
CA GLU A 44 -40.46 -5.12 -45.66
C GLU A 44 -41.18 -3.78 -45.73
N VAL A 45 -41.77 -3.38 -44.60
CA VAL A 45 -42.65 -2.22 -44.54
C VAL A 45 -42.36 -1.44 -43.28
N TRP A 46 -42.34 -0.11 -43.39
CA TRP A 46 -42.38 0.78 -42.23
C TRP A 46 -43.82 0.95 -41.75
N CYS A 47 -44.09 0.55 -40.52
CA CYS A 47 -45.40 0.61 -39.89
C CYS A 47 -45.35 1.39 -38.59
N ARG A 48 -46.51 1.88 -38.13
CA ARG A 48 -46.61 2.59 -36.85
C ARG A 48 -47.05 1.63 -35.74
N PRO A 49 -46.38 1.62 -34.58
CA PRO A 49 -46.89 0.91 -33.43
C PRO A 49 -48.09 1.63 -32.84
N VAL A 50 -49.09 0.87 -32.39
CA VAL A 50 -50.16 1.42 -31.54
C VAL A 50 -49.51 1.92 -30.23
N LEU A 51 -49.95 3.09 -29.75
CA LEU A 51 -49.28 3.99 -28.77
C LEU A 51 -48.54 3.33 -27.59
N SER A 52 -48.99 2.18 -27.10
CA SER A 52 -48.39 1.47 -25.96
C SER A 52 -47.17 0.60 -26.30
N LEU A 53 -46.93 0.28 -27.58
CA LEU A 53 -45.91 -0.71 -27.99
C LEU A 53 -44.58 -0.07 -28.44
N ALA A 54 -44.60 1.20 -28.85
CA ALA A 54 -43.46 1.89 -29.47
C ALA A 54 -42.16 1.82 -28.67
N GLN A 55 -42.25 1.95 -27.34
CA GLN A 55 -41.09 2.10 -26.46
C GLN A 55 -40.41 0.78 -26.06
N SER A 56 -40.88 -0.37 -26.58
CA SER A 56 -40.41 -1.68 -26.10
C SER A 56 -40.00 -2.69 -27.17
N LEU A 57 -40.15 -2.34 -28.45
CA LEU A 57 -39.82 -3.23 -29.56
C LEU A 57 -38.32 -3.19 -29.86
N VAL A 58 -37.71 -4.35 -30.05
CA VAL A 58 -36.31 -4.48 -30.49
C VAL A 58 -36.21 -5.30 -31.77
N SER A 59 -35.12 -5.11 -32.51
CA SER A 59 -34.82 -5.91 -33.70
C SER A 59 -34.86 -7.42 -33.37
N GLY A 60 -35.59 -8.17 -34.18
CA GLY A 60 -35.86 -9.59 -34.01
C GLY A 60 -37.21 -9.93 -33.38
N ASP A 61 -37.87 -8.99 -32.68
CA ASP A 61 -39.17 -9.25 -32.05
C ASP A 61 -40.19 -9.71 -33.08
N GLU A 62 -41.05 -10.64 -32.70
CA GLU A 62 -42.20 -11.05 -33.51
C GLU A 62 -43.44 -10.32 -33.01
N VAL A 63 -44.05 -9.57 -33.92
CA VAL A 63 -45.18 -8.69 -33.65
C VAL A 63 -46.39 -9.09 -34.49
N LEU A 64 -47.59 -8.78 -34.02
CA LEU A 64 -48.81 -8.89 -34.78
C LEU A 64 -49.07 -7.58 -35.51
N VAL A 65 -49.28 -7.66 -36.82
CA VAL A 65 -49.60 -6.48 -37.63
C VAL A 65 -50.95 -6.58 -38.31
N MET A 66 -51.59 -5.43 -38.50
CA MET A 66 -52.91 -5.32 -39.13
C MET A 66 -52.98 -4.05 -39.98
N GLY A 67 -53.54 -4.15 -41.18
CA GLY A 67 -53.77 -3.00 -42.07
C GLY A 67 -54.59 -3.37 -43.30
N GLU A 68 -55.31 -2.40 -43.87
CA GLU A 68 -56.08 -2.62 -45.11
C GLU A 68 -55.18 -2.65 -46.36
N ARG A 69 -54.04 -1.96 -46.29
CA ARG A 69 -53.08 -1.83 -47.39
C ARG A 69 -51.66 -2.00 -46.87
N ILE A 70 -50.76 -2.44 -47.74
CA ILE A 70 -49.36 -2.67 -47.37
C ILE A 70 -48.65 -1.41 -46.86
N ASN A 71 -49.04 -0.23 -47.30
CA ASN A 71 -48.46 1.04 -46.86
C ASN A 71 -49.15 1.62 -45.60
N ASP A 72 -50.17 0.95 -45.07
CA ASP A 72 -50.98 1.41 -43.94
C ASP A 72 -51.19 0.27 -42.95
N ILE A 73 -50.07 -0.25 -42.46
CA ILE A 73 -49.99 -1.33 -41.49
C ILE A 73 -49.68 -0.74 -40.11
N TYR A 74 -50.30 -1.30 -39.08
CA TYR A 74 -50.06 -0.96 -37.68
C TYR A 74 -49.60 -2.19 -36.90
N ILE A 75 -48.68 -2.00 -35.95
CA ILE A 75 -48.33 -3.05 -34.98
C ILE A 75 -49.34 -2.99 -33.85
N VAL A 76 -50.13 -4.06 -33.71
CA VAL A 76 -51.23 -4.13 -32.73
C VAL A 76 -50.85 -4.91 -31.48
N ASP A 77 -49.88 -5.81 -31.55
CA ASP A 77 -49.43 -6.60 -30.39
C ASP A 77 -48.01 -7.16 -30.57
N LEU A 78 -47.41 -7.62 -29.46
CA LEU A 78 -46.14 -8.34 -29.41
C LEU A 78 -46.41 -9.83 -29.22
N LEU A 79 -46.07 -10.65 -30.21
CA LEU A 79 -46.31 -12.10 -30.18
C LEU A 79 -45.19 -12.87 -29.48
N ALA A 80 -43.93 -12.50 -29.75
CA ALA A 80 -42.78 -13.11 -29.10
C ALA A 80 -41.60 -12.13 -29.05
N ARG A 81 -40.89 -12.08 -27.92
CA ARG A 81 -39.63 -11.35 -27.85
C ARG A 81 -38.51 -12.14 -28.49
N SER A 82 -37.68 -11.47 -29.27
CA SER A 82 -36.44 -12.07 -29.75
C SER A 82 -35.58 -12.45 -28.56
N ARG A 83 -35.35 -13.75 -28.38
CA ARG A 83 -34.23 -14.24 -27.58
C ARG A 83 -32.98 -14.12 -28.45
N THR A 84 -32.55 -12.89 -28.71
CA THR A 84 -31.32 -12.66 -29.47
C THR A 84 -30.16 -13.10 -28.60
N THR A 85 -29.70 -14.34 -28.81
CA THR A 85 -28.36 -14.78 -28.47
C THR A 85 -27.37 -13.98 -29.32
N ASP A 86 -26.42 -13.32 -28.65
CA ASP A 86 -25.23 -12.65 -29.21
C ASP A 86 -25.44 -11.39 -30.07
N VAL A 87 -25.69 -10.27 -29.39
CA VAL A 87 -24.64 -9.25 -29.28
C VAL A 87 -24.29 -9.18 -27.80
N LYS A 88 -23.00 -9.30 -27.46
CA LYS A 88 -22.45 -8.99 -26.13
C LYS A 88 -22.66 -7.51 -25.80
N GLN A 89 -23.91 -7.09 -25.63
CA GLN A 89 -24.21 -5.97 -24.75
C GLN A 89 -24.37 -6.60 -23.37
N PRO A 90 -23.53 -6.22 -22.39
CA PRO A 90 -23.68 -6.65 -21.02
C PRO A 90 -25.14 -6.46 -20.63
N ARG A 91 -25.78 -7.56 -20.27
CA ARG A 91 -27.12 -7.59 -19.71
C ARG A 91 -27.15 -6.52 -18.63
N ALA A 92 -27.89 -5.43 -18.91
CA ALA A 92 -27.82 -4.16 -18.22
C ALA A 92 -27.42 -4.33 -16.75
N ALA A 93 -26.12 -4.11 -16.47
CA ALA A 93 -25.72 -3.79 -15.13
C ALA A 93 -26.65 -2.65 -14.71
N LEU A 94 -27.29 -2.79 -13.55
CA LEU A 94 -28.10 -1.73 -12.95
C LEU A 94 -27.19 -0.52 -12.73
N ALA A 95 -27.05 0.30 -13.76
CA ALA A 95 -26.14 1.42 -13.80
C ALA A 95 -26.92 2.65 -13.39
N THR A 96 -26.87 2.95 -12.10
CA THR A 96 -27.38 4.22 -11.58
C THR A 96 -26.31 5.27 -11.84
N GLU A 97 -26.52 6.09 -12.87
CA GLU A 97 -25.67 7.24 -13.17
C GLU A 97 -26.06 8.44 -12.30
N THR A 98 -25.06 9.10 -11.75
CA THR A 98 -25.22 10.34 -10.98
C THR A 98 -25.23 11.55 -11.91
N LYS A 99 -25.73 12.71 -11.43
CA LYS A 99 -25.70 13.96 -12.21
C LYS A 99 -24.29 14.39 -12.66
N THR A 100 -23.25 13.88 -12.01
CA THR A 100 -21.86 14.19 -12.33
C THR A 100 -21.25 13.24 -13.36
N GLY A 101 -21.98 12.19 -13.78
CA GLY A 101 -21.54 11.16 -14.71
C GLY A 101 -20.82 9.97 -14.04
N ALA A 102 -20.66 9.97 -12.71
CA ALA A 102 -20.19 8.78 -12.00
C ALA A 102 -21.30 7.72 -11.95
N PHE A 103 -20.95 6.44 -12.01
CA PHE A 103 -21.94 5.36 -12.09
C PHE A 103 -21.46 4.11 -11.36
N VAL A 104 -22.41 3.27 -10.95
CA VAL A 104 -22.16 1.96 -10.33
C VAL A 104 -22.50 0.87 -11.33
N VAL A 105 -21.77 -0.24 -11.35
CA VAL A 105 -22.03 -1.41 -12.18
C VAL A 105 -22.01 -2.62 -11.25
N ILE A 106 -23.09 -3.39 -11.26
CA ILE A 106 -23.11 -4.73 -10.66
C ILE A 106 -22.78 -5.71 -11.78
N ASP A 107 -21.55 -6.20 -11.77
CA ASP A 107 -21.03 -7.13 -12.75
C ASP A 107 -21.35 -8.57 -12.32
N THR A 108 -22.09 -9.27 -13.19
CA THR A 108 -22.50 -10.68 -13.03
C THR A 108 -22.03 -11.52 -14.23
N GLU A 109 -21.06 -11.02 -15.02
CA GLU A 109 -20.73 -11.53 -16.36
C GLU A 109 -20.16 -12.97 -16.41
N ASN A 110 -19.79 -13.57 -15.28
CA ASN A 110 -19.49 -14.99 -15.26
C ASN A 110 -20.76 -15.77 -14.94
N SER A 111 -21.24 -16.58 -15.88
CA SER A 111 -22.44 -17.45 -15.82
C SER A 111 -22.55 -18.42 -14.62
N ASN A 112 -21.67 -18.33 -13.63
CA ASN A 112 -21.95 -18.80 -12.28
C ASN A 112 -22.73 -17.71 -11.56
N ALA A 113 -24.01 -17.96 -11.29
CA ALA A 113 -24.95 -17.06 -10.60
C ALA A 113 -24.54 -16.65 -9.16
N ASP A 114 -23.29 -16.90 -8.77
CA ASP A 114 -22.74 -16.80 -7.42
C ASP A 114 -21.48 -15.92 -7.37
N HIS A 115 -21.18 -15.17 -8.42
CA HIS A 115 -20.09 -14.19 -8.42
C HIS A 115 -20.62 -12.79 -8.78
N GLU A 116 -20.88 -12.02 -7.74
CA GLU A 116 -21.29 -10.62 -7.84
C GLU A 116 -20.11 -9.70 -7.51
N VAL A 117 -19.83 -8.75 -8.40
CA VAL A 117 -18.82 -7.72 -8.18
C VAL A 117 -19.44 -6.34 -8.35
N ILE A 118 -19.38 -5.53 -7.29
CA ILE A 118 -19.85 -4.15 -7.31
C ILE A 118 -18.67 -3.26 -7.72
N LYS A 119 -18.82 -2.52 -8.81
CA LYS A 119 -17.81 -1.60 -9.34
C LYS A 119 -18.37 -0.18 -9.36
N VAL A 120 -17.60 0.79 -8.90
CA VAL A 120 -17.95 2.22 -8.98
C VAL A 120 -16.95 2.91 -9.89
N PHE A 121 -17.46 3.68 -10.84
CA PHE A 121 -16.67 4.40 -11.83
C PHE A 121 -16.84 5.91 -11.66
N SER A 122 -15.76 6.64 -11.87
CA SER A 122 -15.80 8.10 -12.01
C SER A 122 -16.48 8.52 -13.31
N ASN A 123 -16.75 9.82 -13.44
CA ASN A 123 -17.27 10.41 -14.67
C ASN A 123 -16.33 10.29 -15.89
N GLN A 124 -15.06 9.99 -15.68
CA GLN A 124 -14.09 9.66 -16.72
C GLN A 124 -14.08 8.16 -17.07
N LYS A 125 -15.05 7.38 -16.56
CA LYS A 125 -15.13 5.92 -16.70
C LYS A 125 -13.92 5.18 -16.13
N LYS A 126 -13.25 5.76 -15.12
CA LYS A 126 -12.15 5.10 -14.40
C LYS A 126 -12.69 4.42 -13.13
N LEU A 127 -12.27 3.20 -12.86
CA LEU A 127 -12.66 2.47 -11.65
C LEU A 127 -12.11 3.19 -10.41
N VAL A 128 -12.98 3.44 -9.42
CA VAL A 128 -12.62 4.09 -8.13
C VAL A 128 -12.88 3.19 -6.92
N PHE A 129 -13.81 2.25 -7.02
CA PHE A 129 -14.09 1.27 -5.98
C PHE A 129 -14.53 -0.05 -6.59
N GLU A 130 -14.12 -1.16 -5.97
CA GLU A 130 -14.56 -2.52 -6.30
C GLU A 130 -14.80 -3.31 -5.02
N TYR A 131 -15.90 -4.05 -4.96
CA TYR A 131 -16.15 -5.06 -3.94
C TYR A 131 -16.49 -6.39 -4.61
N ASP A 132 -15.67 -7.41 -4.37
CA ASP A 132 -15.89 -8.78 -4.83
C ASP A 132 -16.46 -9.60 -3.67
N ALA A 133 -17.74 -9.98 -3.77
CA ALA A 133 -18.46 -10.68 -2.71
C ALA A 133 -17.90 -12.09 -2.43
N LYS A 134 -17.40 -12.79 -3.46
CA LYS A 134 -16.85 -14.14 -3.34
C LYS A 134 -15.55 -14.16 -2.57
N SER A 135 -14.70 -13.16 -2.78
CA SER A 135 -13.43 -13.03 -2.07
C SER A 135 -13.50 -12.16 -0.83
N GLU A 136 -14.64 -11.52 -0.57
CA GLU A 136 -14.88 -10.52 0.48
C GLU A 136 -13.85 -9.37 0.47
N LYS A 137 -13.39 -8.98 -0.72
CA LYS A 137 -12.34 -7.97 -0.90
C LYS A 137 -12.92 -6.67 -1.42
N ALA A 138 -12.70 -5.60 -0.66
CA ALA A 138 -12.88 -4.24 -1.13
C ALA A 138 -11.54 -3.69 -1.65
N ARG A 139 -11.59 -2.90 -2.72
CA ARG A 139 -10.46 -2.16 -3.30
C ARG A 139 -10.90 -0.74 -3.60
N ILE A 140 -10.06 0.21 -3.22
CA ILE A 140 -10.21 1.63 -3.57
C ILE A 140 -9.10 1.96 -4.56
N PHE A 141 -9.46 2.65 -5.63
CA PHE A 141 -8.55 3.05 -6.69
C PHE A 141 -8.57 4.57 -6.84
N ALA A 142 -7.38 5.16 -6.91
CA ALA A 142 -7.17 6.57 -7.28
C ALA A 142 -6.26 6.61 -8.52
N PRO A 143 -6.79 6.33 -9.72
CA PRO A 143 -5.98 6.24 -10.94
C PRO A 143 -5.35 7.57 -11.37
N SER A 144 -5.85 8.68 -10.83
CA SER A 144 -5.29 10.02 -10.97
C SER A 144 -5.75 10.87 -9.78
N GLY A 145 -4.91 11.80 -9.32
CA GLY A 145 -5.17 12.61 -8.12
C GLY A 145 -4.76 11.91 -6.83
N ASP A 146 -5.20 12.47 -5.70
CA ASP A 146 -4.83 12.03 -4.36
C ASP A 146 -5.96 11.23 -3.69
N LEU A 147 -5.59 10.37 -2.73
CA LEU A 147 -6.54 9.66 -1.86
C LEU A 147 -6.42 10.20 -0.44
N ASP A 148 -7.42 10.96 -0.01
CA ASP A 148 -7.49 11.51 1.33
C ASP A 148 -8.48 10.74 2.22
N LEU A 149 -8.02 10.33 3.39
CA LEU A 149 -8.86 9.80 4.48
C LEU A 149 -8.84 10.83 5.61
N MET A 150 -9.97 11.52 5.82
CA MET A 150 -10.07 12.63 6.76
C MET A 150 -11.31 12.49 7.64
N THR A 151 -11.21 13.01 8.86
CA THR A 151 -12.31 13.12 9.83
C THR A 151 -12.17 14.45 10.56
N GLU A 152 -13.29 15.15 10.78
CA GLU A 152 -13.28 16.46 11.46
C GLU A 152 -13.29 16.33 12.99
N THR A 153 -13.97 15.31 13.51
CA THR A 153 -14.27 15.19 14.95
C THR A 153 -14.08 13.78 15.52
N GLY A 154 -13.42 12.89 14.80
CA GLY A 154 -13.19 11.51 15.24
C GLY A 154 -11.79 10.99 14.97
N ASP A 155 -11.65 9.67 15.09
CA ASP A 155 -10.41 8.96 14.81
C ASP A 155 -10.49 8.18 13.49
N ILE A 156 -9.34 7.98 12.85
CA ILE A 156 -9.19 7.03 11.75
C ILE A 156 -8.42 5.83 12.31
N ALA A 157 -9.05 4.66 12.28
CA ALA A 157 -8.45 3.41 12.71
C ALA A 157 -8.25 2.46 11.51
N LEU A 158 -7.02 2.00 11.30
CA LEU A 158 -6.68 0.99 10.31
C LEU A 158 -6.33 -0.31 11.04
N ASN A 159 -7.28 -1.24 11.11
CA ASN A 159 -7.14 -2.51 11.81
C ASN A 159 -7.09 -3.68 10.81
N ALA A 160 -6.10 -4.57 10.96
CA ALA A 160 -5.99 -5.77 10.13
C ALA A 160 -5.56 -6.97 11.00
N ALA A 161 -6.21 -8.12 10.80
CA ALA A 161 -5.77 -9.37 11.43
C ALA A 161 -4.40 -9.85 10.90
N GLY A 162 -4.06 -9.45 9.67
CA GLY A 162 -2.81 -9.75 9.00
C GLY A 162 -1.81 -8.59 9.06
N LYS A 163 -1.39 -8.13 7.88
CA LYS A 163 -0.36 -7.10 7.73
C LYS A 163 -0.93 -5.85 7.09
N ILE A 164 -0.53 -4.68 7.57
CA ILE A 164 -0.67 -3.41 6.88
C ILE A 164 0.67 -3.12 6.19
N ARG A 165 0.64 -2.82 4.88
CA ARG A 165 1.85 -2.48 4.10
C ARG A 165 1.71 -1.07 3.56
N LEU A 166 2.73 -0.24 3.81
CA LEU A 166 2.85 1.11 3.27
C LEU A 166 4.04 1.13 2.31
N ASN A 167 3.77 1.31 1.02
CA ASN A 167 4.78 1.32 -0.03
C ASN A 167 4.67 2.63 -0.81
N ALA A 168 5.67 3.50 -0.67
CA ALA A 168 5.72 4.80 -1.36
C ALA A 168 7.18 5.21 -1.54
N GLU A 169 7.44 6.19 -2.41
CA GLU A 169 8.76 6.84 -2.50
C GLU A 169 9.14 7.51 -1.17
N LYS A 170 8.15 8.10 -0.49
CA LYS A 170 8.30 8.73 0.82
C LYS A 170 7.11 8.40 1.71
N ILE A 171 7.37 8.10 2.98
CA ILE A 171 6.35 7.93 4.02
C ILE A 171 6.65 8.94 5.12
N ASP A 172 5.77 9.93 5.26
CA ASP A 172 5.83 10.90 6.36
C ASP A 172 4.77 10.56 7.40
N VAL A 173 5.19 10.44 8.67
CA VAL A 173 4.29 10.23 9.81
C VAL A 173 4.44 11.40 10.77
N THR A 174 3.43 12.25 10.82
CA THR A 174 3.43 13.45 11.66
C THR A 174 2.25 13.43 12.63
N GLY A 175 2.53 13.65 13.91
CA GLY A 175 1.53 13.85 14.94
C GLY A 175 1.69 15.24 15.56
N ARG A 176 0.56 15.89 15.89
CA ARG A 176 0.58 17.21 16.56
C ARG A 176 1.20 17.14 17.95
N SER A 177 0.91 16.06 18.68
CA SER A 177 1.32 15.87 20.08
C SER A 177 2.39 14.80 20.23
N ALA A 178 2.20 13.66 19.57
CA ALA A 178 3.11 12.52 19.62
C ALA A 178 2.94 11.60 18.41
N VAL A 179 3.97 10.80 18.14
CA VAL A 179 3.94 9.62 17.25
C VAL A 179 4.48 8.44 18.04
N SER A 180 3.75 7.34 18.07
CA SER A 180 4.18 6.11 18.73
C SER A 180 4.11 4.92 17.78
N LEU A 181 5.15 4.11 17.81
CA LEU A 181 5.24 2.82 17.14
C LEU A 181 5.51 1.78 18.22
N GLY A 182 4.75 0.70 18.27
CA GLY A 182 4.91 -0.30 19.32
C GLY A 182 4.32 -1.65 18.94
N VAL A 183 4.82 -2.68 19.62
CA VAL A 183 4.27 -4.03 19.53
C VAL A 183 3.49 -4.33 20.80
N SER A 184 2.18 -4.44 20.70
CA SER A 184 1.33 -4.89 21.80
C SER A 184 1.30 -6.41 21.85
N ARG A 185 1.47 -6.99 23.04
CA ARG A 185 1.28 -8.43 23.27
C ARG A 185 -0.12 -8.68 23.85
N LEU A 186 -0.69 -9.85 23.54
CA LEU A 186 -2.00 -10.27 24.07
C LEU A 186 -2.04 -10.32 25.60
N THR A 187 -0.87 -10.45 26.25
CA THR A 187 -0.74 -10.49 27.72
C THR A 187 -0.83 -9.12 28.39
N GLY A 188 -0.99 -8.02 27.62
CA GLY A 188 -1.05 -6.66 28.15
C GLY A 188 0.32 -6.03 28.43
N ASP A 189 1.40 -6.81 28.41
CA ASP A 189 2.75 -6.28 28.50
C ASP A 189 3.12 -5.52 27.22
N SER A 190 3.68 -4.33 27.41
CA SER A 190 4.23 -3.54 26.32
C SER A 190 5.47 -4.24 25.76
N GLY A 191 5.44 -4.57 24.47
CA GLY A 191 6.62 -5.02 23.74
C GLY A 191 7.57 -3.85 23.46
N ALA A 192 8.43 -4.03 22.45
CA ALA A 192 9.30 -2.95 22.00
C ALA A 192 8.46 -1.75 21.51
N SER A 193 8.86 -0.54 21.89
CA SER A 193 8.21 0.69 21.46
C SER A 193 9.21 1.81 21.17
N LEU A 194 8.83 2.67 20.23
CA LEU A 194 9.47 3.92 19.87
C LEU A 194 8.41 5.02 19.97
N ALA A 195 8.62 5.98 20.87
CA ALA A 195 7.74 7.11 21.06
C ALA A 195 8.50 8.41 20.81
N LEU A 196 7.90 9.29 20.01
CA LEU A 196 8.38 10.64 19.74
C LEU A 196 7.31 11.60 20.24
N ASP A 197 7.72 12.53 21.09
CA ASP A 197 6.92 13.70 21.46
C ASP A 197 7.64 14.99 21.07
N SER A 198 7.04 16.14 21.39
CA SER A 198 7.61 17.45 21.07
C SER A 198 9.00 17.75 21.64
N ARG A 199 9.53 16.95 22.59
CA ARG A 199 10.76 17.23 23.34
C ARG A 199 11.75 16.07 23.38
N LYS A 200 11.29 14.83 23.23
CA LYS A 200 12.14 13.64 23.40
C LYS A 200 11.76 12.51 22.46
N VAL A 201 12.75 11.65 22.25
CA VAL A 201 12.60 10.32 21.67
C VAL A 201 12.81 9.31 22.79
N LYS A 202 11.85 8.42 23.01
CA LYS A 202 11.96 7.28 23.95
C LYS A 202 11.96 5.99 23.15
N ILE A 203 12.95 5.14 23.41
CA ILE A 203 13.00 3.75 22.95
C ILE A 203 12.88 2.88 24.19
N ASP A 204 11.90 1.98 24.21
CA ASP A 204 11.69 1.01 25.29
C ASP A 204 11.73 -0.39 24.68
N SER A 205 12.75 -1.18 25.03
CA SER A 205 12.96 -2.50 24.44
C SER A 205 13.87 -3.36 25.33
N PRO A 206 13.64 -4.68 25.41
CA PRO A 206 14.57 -5.62 26.04
C PRO A 206 15.95 -5.67 25.36
N GLU A 207 16.01 -5.41 24.05
CA GLU A 207 17.25 -5.39 23.28
C GLU A 207 17.23 -4.26 22.25
N ILE A 208 18.34 -3.55 22.12
CA ILE A 208 18.55 -2.54 21.08
C ILE A 208 19.85 -2.88 20.34
N LYS A 209 19.73 -3.19 19.05
CA LYS A 209 20.87 -3.41 18.15
C LYS A 209 20.94 -2.29 17.12
N ILE A 210 22.05 -1.54 17.12
CA ILE A 210 22.33 -0.49 16.15
C ILE A 210 23.46 -0.98 15.25
N SER A 211 23.29 -0.90 13.94
CA SER A 211 24.29 -1.29 12.95
C SER A 211 24.38 -0.22 11.88
N ALA A 212 25.57 0.34 11.70
CA ALA A 212 25.81 1.43 10.76
C ALA A 212 27.26 1.35 10.24
N GLY A 213 27.48 1.75 8.99
CA GLY A 213 28.84 1.91 8.45
C GLY A 213 29.57 3.13 9.02
N ARG A 214 28.82 4.17 9.43
CA ARG A 214 29.32 5.35 10.11
C ARG A 214 28.27 5.84 11.12
N GLY A 215 28.70 6.18 12.33
CA GLY A 215 27.85 6.78 13.35
C GLY A 215 28.55 7.95 14.03
N SER A 216 27.79 8.96 14.42
CA SER A 216 28.27 10.08 15.24
C SER A 216 27.21 10.39 16.28
N LEU A 217 27.62 10.43 17.55
CA LEU A 217 26.76 10.78 18.67
C LEU A 217 27.38 11.96 19.41
N PHE A 218 26.60 13.00 19.62
CA PHE A 218 27.01 14.21 20.34
C PHE A 218 26.07 14.41 21.50
N PHE A 219 26.61 14.41 22.72
CA PHE A 219 25.86 14.63 23.94
C PHE A 219 26.53 15.74 24.74
N THR A 220 25.75 16.69 25.24
CA THR A 220 26.21 17.65 26.26
C THR A 220 26.42 16.94 27.59
N GLU A 221 25.52 16.02 27.94
CA GLU A 221 25.61 15.16 29.12
C GLU A 221 25.15 13.74 28.74
N LEU A 222 25.94 12.74 29.11
CA LEU A 222 25.61 11.33 28.95
C LEU A 222 25.62 10.66 30.33
N ARG A 223 24.46 10.14 30.75
CA ARG A 223 24.35 9.27 31.92
C ARG A 223 24.13 7.85 31.45
N TYR A 224 25.06 6.98 31.79
CA TYR A 224 24.98 5.56 31.53
C TYR A 224 24.89 4.81 32.86
N ALA A 225 23.88 3.95 33.00
CA ALA A 225 23.72 3.04 34.12
C ALA A 225 23.66 1.61 33.57
N GLY A 226 24.75 0.86 33.71
CA GLY A 226 24.84 -0.52 33.27
C GLY A 226 26.06 -1.20 33.86
N GLU A 227 26.06 -2.54 33.81
CA GLU A 227 27.09 -3.33 34.48
C GLU A 227 28.40 -3.39 33.70
N LYS A 228 28.33 -3.43 32.37
CA LYS A 228 29.49 -3.67 31.50
C LYS A 228 29.39 -2.82 30.24
N ILE A 229 30.53 -2.30 29.79
CA ILE A 229 30.71 -1.72 28.46
C ILE A 229 31.84 -2.48 27.81
N PHE A 230 31.58 -3.06 26.64
CA PHE A 230 32.61 -3.66 25.80
C PHE A 230 32.81 -2.78 24.57
N ALA A 231 34.03 -2.31 24.37
CA ALA A 231 34.40 -1.52 23.20
C ALA A 231 35.63 -2.17 22.55
N THR A 232 35.50 -2.52 21.27
CA THR A 232 36.65 -2.88 20.42
C THR A 232 36.86 -1.73 19.46
N ALA A 233 38.01 -1.08 19.56
CA ALA A 233 38.34 0.07 18.73
C ALA A 233 39.79 -0.04 18.27
N GLY A 234 40.05 0.27 17.00
CA GLY A 234 41.41 0.38 16.48
C GLY A 234 42.14 1.61 17.04
N TYR A 235 41.42 2.69 17.30
CA TYR A 235 41.95 3.92 17.87
C TYR A 235 40.91 4.63 18.73
N ILE A 236 41.28 5.04 19.94
CA ILE A 236 40.45 5.84 20.83
C ILE A 236 41.23 7.10 21.19
N GLN A 237 40.70 8.27 20.85
CA GLN A 237 41.24 9.56 21.27
C GLN A 237 40.31 10.20 22.30
N ILE A 238 40.81 10.38 23.52
CA ILE A 238 40.07 11.03 24.61
C ILE A 238 40.77 12.34 24.92
N MET A 239 40.05 13.45 24.78
CA MET A 239 40.48 14.77 25.22
C MET A 239 39.66 15.17 26.44
N ALA A 240 40.18 14.89 27.63
CA ALA A 240 39.52 15.21 28.90
C ALA A 240 40.29 16.28 29.67
N ARG A 241 39.57 17.25 30.27
CA ARG A 241 40.18 18.26 31.15
C ARG A 241 40.53 17.69 32.53
N ARG A 242 39.69 16.80 33.06
CA ARG A 242 39.87 16.12 34.34
C ARG A 242 39.27 14.72 34.21
N LEU A 243 40.05 13.71 34.59
CA LEU A 243 39.60 12.32 34.64
C LEU A 243 39.71 11.90 36.10
N GLU A 244 38.56 11.70 36.75
CA GLU A 244 38.49 11.21 38.11
C GLU A 244 38.02 9.77 38.09
N THR A 245 38.80 8.88 38.70
CA THR A 245 38.48 7.46 38.77
C THR A 245 38.36 7.07 40.24
N ALA A 246 37.14 6.75 40.68
CA ALA A 246 36.87 6.15 41.98
C ALA A 246 36.89 4.62 41.86
N ALA A 247 38.01 4.03 41.43
CA ALA A 247 38.14 2.59 41.30
C ALA A 247 38.91 1.99 42.48
N LYS A 248 38.45 0.83 42.97
CA LYS A 248 39.21 0.02 43.94
C LYS A 248 40.43 -0.64 43.30
N THR A 249 40.38 -0.96 42.01
CA THR A 249 41.48 -1.60 41.29
C THR A 249 41.42 -1.27 39.80
N ILE A 250 42.56 -0.89 39.23
CA ILE A 250 42.75 -0.72 37.78
C ILE A 250 43.79 -1.77 37.37
N LEU A 251 43.45 -2.64 36.42
CA LEU A 251 44.36 -3.67 35.91
C LEU A 251 44.71 -3.35 34.45
N GLU A 252 45.92 -2.85 34.24
CA GLU A 252 46.46 -2.50 32.93
C GLU A 252 47.30 -3.68 32.43
N LYS A 253 46.84 -4.36 31.38
CA LYS A 253 47.63 -5.34 30.61
C LYS A 253 47.89 -4.75 29.24
N ALA A 254 49.11 -4.30 29.00
CA ALA A 254 49.53 -3.72 27.74
C ALA A 254 50.88 -4.30 27.37
N ASP A 255 51.05 -4.60 26.07
CA ASP A 255 52.31 -5.12 25.53
C ASP A 255 53.39 -4.02 25.54
N ASN A 256 53.05 -2.83 25.05
CA ASN A 256 53.91 -1.66 25.06
C ASN A 256 53.19 -0.43 25.62
N VAL A 257 53.77 0.20 26.65
CA VAL A 257 53.24 1.44 27.26
C VAL A 257 54.29 2.55 27.16
N TYR A 258 54.00 3.58 26.37
CA TYR A 258 54.82 4.81 26.31
C TYR A 258 54.06 5.98 26.94
N ARG A 259 54.65 6.60 27.98
CA ARG A 259 54.08 7.77 28.67
C ARG A 259 55.00 8.98 28.48
N LYS A 260 54.50 10.04 27.85
CA LYS A 260 55.18 11.33 27.75
C LYS A 260 54.45 12.35 28.61
N VAL A 261 55.15 12.90 29.60
CA VAL A 261 54.60 13.90 30.53
C VAL A 261 55.38 15.20 30.39
N LYS A 262 54.69 16.31 30.14
CA LYS A 262 55.33 17.62 29.87
C LYS A 262 55.81 18.35 31.12
N GLN A 263 55.09 18.21 32.25
CA GLN A 263 55.33 19.02 33.44
C GLN A 263 55.67 18.15 34.65
N LEU A 264 54.68 17.45 35.21
CA LEU A 264 54.85 16.64 36.42
C LEU A 264 54.17 15.29 36.27
N SER A 265 54.93 14.23 36.51
CA SER A 265 54.40 12.89 36.77
C SER A 265 54.67 12.56 38.22
N GLN A 266 53.61 12.51 39.04
CA GLN A 266 53.70 12.11 40.44
C GLN A 266 52.87 10.86 40.65
N LEU A 267 53.48 9.83 41.24
CA LEU A 267 52.81 8.60 41.64
C LEU A 267 52.85 8.50 43.16
N GLN A 268 51.69 8.59 43.79
CA GLN A 268 51.53 8.30 45.21
C GLN A 268 50.96 6.89 45.35
N ALA A 269 51.74 5.97 45.90
CA ALA A 269 51.36 4.58 46.06
C ALA A 269 51.82 4.04 47.42
N GLY A 270 50.98 3.24 48.07
CA GLY A 270 51.36 2.57 49.32
C GLY A 270 52.49 1.54 49.10
N ARG A 271 52.40 0.76 48.02
CA ARG A 271 53.46 -0.17 47.58
C ARG A 271 53.64 -0.08 46.08
N LYS A 272 54.87 0.19 45.64
CA LYS A 272 55.27 0.14 44.23
C LYS A 272 56.21 -1.05 44.02
N ARG A 273 55.88 -1.94 43.09
CA ARG A 273 56.76 -3.02 42.62
C ARG A 273 56.99 -2.83 41.13
N VAL A 274 58.25 -2.78 40.72
CA VAL A 274 58.65 -2.74 39.30
C VAL A 274 59.37 -4.05 39.02
N LEU A 275 58.87 -4.82 38.07
CA LEU A 275 59.51 -6.03 37.57
C LEU A 275 59.95 -5.74 36.15
N VAL A 276 61.20 -6.05 35.83
CA VAL A 276 61.80 -5.80 34.53
C VAL A 276 62.52 -7.08 34.13
N ASP A 277 62.29 -7.53 32.90
CA ASP A 277 62.87 -8.77 32.40
C ASP A 277 64.35 -8.60 32.02
N GLU A 278 64.64 -7.53 31.27
CA GLU A 278 66.00 -7.24 30.77
C GLU A 278 66.63 -6.02 31.46
N THR A 279 66.31 -4.81 30.99
CA THR A 279 67.03 -3.59 31.38
C THR A 279 66.10 -2.53 31.96
N PHE A 280 66.39 -2.08 33.19
CA PHE A 280 65.77 -0.90 33.78
C PHE A 280 66.67 0.33 33.57
N TYR A 281 66.32 1.21 32.63
CA TYR A 281 67.09 2.42 32.31
C TYR A 281 66.41 3.69 32.82
N VAL A 282 67.15 4.51 33.58
CA VAL A 282 66.70 5.82 34.06
C VAL A 282 67.72 6.88 33.66
N LYS A 283 67.29 7.83 32.82
CA LYS A 283 68.09 9.00 32.42
C LYS A 283 67.47 10.27 32.98
N SER A 284 68.24 11.05 33.71
CA SER A 284 67.78 12.31 34.29
C SER A 284 68.94 13.29 34.44
N ARG A 285 68.63 14.60 34.51
CA ARG A 285 69.61 15.61 34.91
C ARG A 285 69.97 15.50 36.40
N ARG A 286 69.00 15.10 37.22
CA ARG A 286 69.15 14.85 38.67
C ARG A 286 68.19 13.74 39.07
N SER A 287 68.71 12.72 39.73
CA SER A 287 67.92 11.66 40.36
C SER A 287 68.23 11.65 41.84
N VAL A 288 67.21 11.46 42.67
CA VAL A 288 67.34 11.33 44.12
C VAL A 288 66.48 10.16 44.56
N MET A 289 67.12 9.12 45.08
CA MET A 289 66.43 8.01 45.73
C MET A 289 66.68 8.13 47.24
N LYS A 290 65.61 8.26 48.02
CA LYS A 290 65.67 8.35 49.49
C LYS A 290 64.93 7.17 50.10
N SER A 291 65.44 6.70 51.23
CA SER A 291 64.83 5.65 52.04
C SER A 291 65.03 6.00 53.51
N ASP A 292 63.98 5.91 54.31
CA ASP A 292 64.04 6.19 55.76
C ASP A 292 64.70 5.05 56.55
N LYS A 293 64.69 3.83 55.99
CA LYS A 293 65.26 2.63 56.62
C LYS A 293 66.36 2.04 55.76
N ASN A 294 66.02 1.04 54.94
CA ASN A 294 67.00 0.24 54.22
C ASN A 294 66.91 0.49 52.71
N PHE A 295 68.04 0.84 52.10
CA PHE A 295 68.22 0.83 50.65
C PHE A 295 69.18 -0.30 50.28
N LYS A 296 68.68 -1.32 49.60
CA LYS A 296 69.47 -2.49 49.21
C LYS A 296 69.64 -2.53 47.70
N VAL A 297 70.89 -2.47 47.26
CA VAL A 297 71.28 -2.72 45.89
C VAL A 297 72.01 -4.05 45.84
N LYS A 298 71.61 -4.92 44.93
CA LYS A 298 72.36 -6.14 44.59
C LYS A 298 72.73 -6.02 43.12
N SER A 299 74.02 -6.14 42.82
CA SER A 299 74.52 -6.12 41.45
C SER A 299 75.86 -6.83 41.40
N ASP A 300 76.19 -7.44 40.26
CA ASP A 300 77.51 -7.99 39.99
C ASP A 300 78.54 -6.87 39.85
N LYS A 301 78.12 -5.70 39.33
CA LYS A 301 78.95 -4.51 39.15
C LYS A 301 78.18 -3.24 39.51
N ILE A 302 78.81 -2.37 40.28
CA ILE A 302 78.31 -1.02 40.56
C ILE A 302 79.40 -0.06 40.12
N HIS A 303 79.14 0.67 39.05
CA HIS A 303 80.00 1.76 38.60
C HIS A 303 79.48 3.06 39.18
N LEU A 304 80.20 3.58 40.17
CA LEU A 304 80.04 4.93 40.65
C LEU A 304 81.09 5.75 39.91
N GLY A 305 80.62 6.76 39.17
CA GLY A 305 81.51 7.72 38.52
C GLY A 305 82.36 8.46 39.53
#